data_AF-A0A442F7Z4-F1
#
_entry.id   AF-A0A442F7Z4-F1
#
_cell.length_a   1.000
_cell.length_b   1.000
_cell.length_c   1.000
_cell.angle_alpha   90.00
_cell.angle_beta   90.00
_cell.angle_gamma   90.00
#
_symmetry.space_group_name_H-M   'P 1'
#
loop_
_entity.id
_entity.type
_entity.pdbx_description
1 polymer ?
#
loop_
_entity_poly.entity_id
_entity_poly.type
_entity_poly.pdbx_seq_one_letter_code
_entity_poly.pdbx_strand_id
1 'polypeptide(L)'
;MGGRLLAMVNAKSLADTLGYRFGFTWRPMHDDKFHSVEKVDQIFSTDFIEKHWLGERVEPSGFDVLEEVAFTRASLDAAAGRRSLRGWICNEFRLPDFFHGGPELVRRSETLRGFGFSQAVNRALDAADRCPFPGPTAALHLRSGDIVRGKYRFMPDFSDKVVASTLVKSIVSELASKGLTTLLIGQDRATLEYLRSQTGALQSDDLGSAEFEDETLRAFFEMRLMARCRTIYAGNSVYASVASTMGDIALVHPKTLFGGSRAAEMILAELSRHQGDYHPLEAAFGYQTAFLDLEGQIGSARAKDILEKAHALDPENDVYPLKVAAAYFRDRHYRSGEAVLKALMTTQFEASSAMPLRAIGVLVRRSWRGGHVMSKDFESFFAAAADGHPYAAACSAHILHVVFGKLKPARRMIAMSLEAEPNNALFKRIKRHIRPLTTPQSGLLAKARLRLWKAGIRI
;
A
#
# COMPACT_ATOMS: atom_id res chain seq x y z
N MET A 1 -11.00 7.60 -3.27
CA MET A 1 -12.45 7.31 -3.30
C MET A 1 -12.81 6.00 -2.61
N GLY A 2 -12.37 4.82 -3.10
CA GLY A 2 -12.88 3.52 -2.66
C GLY A 2 -12.88 3.23 -1.15
N GLY A 3 -11.85 3.67 -0.41
CA GLY A 3 -11.82 3.46 1.05
C GLY A 3 -12.99 4.15 1.76
N ARG A 4 -13.34 5.36 1.33
CA ARG A 4 -14.49 6.09 1.88
C ARG A 4 -15.80 5.35 1.62
N LEU A 5 -15.97 4.80 0.42
CA LEU A 5 -17.15 4.00 0.09
C LEU A 5 -17.25 2.76 0.99
N LEU A 6 -16.16 2.01 1.21
CA LEU A 6 -16.17 0.85 2.10
C LEU A 6 -16.49 1.22 3.55
N ALA A 7 -15.88 2.29 4.07
CA ALA A 7 -16.19 2.79 5.42
C ALA A 7 -17.66 3.21 5.54
N MET A 8 -18.20 3.90 4.53
CA MET A 8 -19.62 4.26 4.48
C MET A 8 -20.52 3.03 4.44
N VAL A 9 -20.17 1.99 3.67
CA VAL A 9 -20.96 0.76 3.56
C VAL A 9 -21.02 0.06 4.91
N ASN A 10 -19.88 -0.07 5.58
CA ASN A 10 -19.82 -0.68 6.91
C ASN A 10 -20.63 0.14 7.93
N ALA A 11 -20.45 1.46 7.93
CA ALA A 11 -21.16 2.36 8.83
C ALA A 11 -22.68 2.33 8.63
N LYS A 12 -23.13 2.35 7.37
CA LYS A 12 -24.56 2.31 7.04
C LYS A 12 -25.17 0.94 7.33
N SER A 13 -24.50 -0.14 6.95
CA SER A 13 -24.95 -1.52 7.24
C SER A 13 -25.13 -1.71 8.75
N LEU A 14 -24.16 -1.27 9.56
CA LEU A 14 -24.27 -1.33 11.01
C LEU A 14 -25.39 -0.44 11.54
N ALA A 15 -25.52 0.79 11.05
CA ALA A 15 -26.56 1.71 11.50
C ALA A 15 -27.96 1.17 11.20
N ASP A 16 -28.20 0.68 9.98
CA ASP A 16 -29.46 0.07 9.57
C ASP A 16 -29.78 -1.16 10.46
N THR A 17 -28.78 -2.00 10.71
CA THR A 17 -28.91 -3.22 11.54
C THR A 17 -29.25 -2.91 13.01
N LEU A 18 -28.66 -1.85 13.56
CA LEU A 18 -28.85 -1.47 14.97
C LEU A 18 -30.01 -0.49 15.19
N GLY A 19 -30.59 0.06 14.12
CA GLY A 19 -31.60 1.11 14.18
C GLY A 19 -31.03 2.49 14.53
N TYR A 20 -29.76 2.75 14.23
CA TYR A 20 -29.15 4.07 14.37
C TYR A 20 -29.30 4.89 13.09
N ARG A 21 -29.16 6.22 13.21
CA ARG A 21 -29.09 7.11 12.05
C ARG A 21 -27.70 7.04 11.41
N PHE A 22 -27.66 6.84 10.10
CA PHE A 22 -26.44 6.96 9.30
C PHE A 22 -26.22 8.39 8.80
N GLY A 23 -24.98 8.86 8.87
CA GLY A 23 -24.50 10.04 8.17
C GLY A 23 -23.03 9.90 7.79
N PHE A 24 -22.57 10.71 6.83
CA PHE A 24 -21.19 10.65 6.34
C PHE A 24 -20.59 12.04 6.14
N THR A 25 -19.26 12.10 6.21
CA THR A 25 -18.50 13.28 5.80
C THR A 25 -17.82 13.02 4.47
N TRP A 26 -17.74 14.05 3.63
CA TRP A 26 -17.12 13.93 2.31
C TRP A 26 -16.39 15.21 1.95
N ARG A 27 -15.07 15.14 1.92
CA ARG A 27 -14.20 16.27 1.57
C ARG A 27 -13.53 16.01 0.21
N PRO A 28 -13.75 16.84 -0.81
CA PRO A 28 -13.07 16.66 -2.09
C PRO A 28 -11.54 16.71 -1.90
N MET A 29 -10.83 15.94 -2.71
CA MET A 29 -9.38 15.86 -2.67
C MET A 29 -8.87 15.71 -4.08
N HIS A 30 -7.99 16.59 -4.52
CA HIS A 30 -7.32 16.46 -5.81
C HIS A 30 -5.82 16.50 -5.49
N ASP A 31 -5.15 15.35 -5.60
CA ASP A 31 -3.69 15.24 -5.68
C ASP A 31 -3.35 15.10 -7.16
N ASP A 32 -2.40 15.88 -7.66
CA ASP A 32 -2.17 16.15 -9.09
C ASP A 32 -1.86 14.92 -9.96
N LYS A 33 -1.73 13.71 -9.38
CA LYS A 33 -1.27 12.52 -10.14
C LYS A 33 -1.98 11.19 -9.87
N PHE A 34 -2.45 10.89 -8.66
CA PHE A 34 -2.89 9.50 -8.34
C PHE A 34 -4.09 9.36 -7.40
N HIS A 35 -4.53 10.44 -6.74
CA HIS A 35 -5.64 10.40 -5.78
C HIS A 35 -6.59 11.57 -6.00
N SER A 36 -7.62 11.33 -6.80
CA SER A 36 -8.78 12.21 -6.86
C SER A 36 -9.95 11.63 -6.05
N VAL A 37 -10.68 12.54 -5.42
CA VAL A 37 -12.00 12.35 -4.84
C VAL A 37 -12.81 13.55 -5.24
N GLU A 38 -13.81 13.31 -6.08
CA GLU A 38 -14.70 14.34 -6.57
C GLU A 38 -15.56 14.96 -5.47
N LYS A 39 -16.23 16.05 -5.85
CA LYS A 39 -17.26 16.68 -5.00
C LYS A 39 -18.42 15.71 -4.75
N VAL A 40 -19.11 15.92 -3.63
CA VAL A 40 -20.14 15.00 -3.14
C VAL A 40 -21.32 14.86 -4.12
N ASP A 41 -21.70 15.96 -4.77
CA ASP A 41 -22.79 16.10 -5.75
C ASP A 41 -22.49 15.41 -7.10
N GLN A 42 -21.23 15.14 -7.39
CA GLN A 42 -20.85 14.35 -8.56
C GLN A 42 -21.03 12.84 -8.31
N ILE A 43 -20.95 12.42 -7.05
CA ILE A 43 -21.02 10.99 -6.67
C ILE A 43 -22.43 10.59 -6.25
N PHE A 44 -23.11 11.42 -5.47
CA PHE A 44 -24.38 11.11 -4.83
C PHE A 44 -25.52 12.00 -5.34
N SER A 45 -26.75 11.51 -5.28
CA SER A 45 -27.95 12.28 -5.62
C SER A 45 -28.27 13.32 -4.55
N THR A 46 -28.99 14.37 -4.94
CA THR A 46 -29.46 15.43 -4.04
C THR A 46 -30.18 14.86 -2.81
N ASP A 47 -31.15 13.96 -3.01
CA ASP A 47 -31.91 13.34 -1.93
C ASP A 47 -31.03 12.58 -0.92
N PHE A 48 -30.00 11.88 -1.41
CA PHE A 48 -29.08 11.16 -0.54
C PHE A 48 -28.20 12.11 0.26
N ILE A 49 -27.75 13.20 -0.37
CA ILE A 49 -26.96 14.25 0.26
C ILE A 49 -27.77 14.94 1.36
N GLU A 50 -28.98 15.41 1.06
CA GLU A 50 -29.86 16.09 2.03
C GLU A 50 -30.16 15.22 3.26
N LYS A 51 -30.33 13.92 3.05
CA LYS A 51 -30.67 12.98 4.12
C LYS A 51 -29.48 12.60 5.01
N HIS A 52 -28.30 12.41 4.42
CA HIS A 52 -27.18 11.72 5.06
C HIS A 52 -25.86 12.50 5.12
N TRP A 53 -25.66 13.55 4.33
CA TRP A 53 -24.39 14.28 4.32
C TRP A 53 -24.30 15.23 5.52
N LEU A 54 -23.22 15.09 6.30
CA LEU A 54 -22.95 15.91 7.48
C LEU A 54 -21.98 17.07 7.19
N GLY A 55 -21.66 17.30 5.91
CA GLY A 55 -20.65 18.27 5.47
C GLY A 55 -19.27 17.65 5.22
N GLU A 56 -18.26 18.48 4.99
CA GLU A 56 -16.90 18.00 4.71
C GLU A 56 -16.20 17.40 5.93
N ARG A 57 -16.63 17.80 7.12
CA ARG A 57 -16.09 17.39 8.42
C ARG A 57 -17.20 17.39 9.46
N VAL A 58 -17.02 16.58 10.50
CA VAL A 58 -17.83 16.63 11.72
C VAL A 58 -16.92 16.98 12.89
N GLU A 59 -17.43 17.76 13.84
CA GLU A 59 -16.73 18.03 15.08
C GLU A 59 -16.62 16.71 15.89
N PRO A 60 -15.40 16.24 16.22
CA PRO A 60 -15.22 14.97 16.91
C PRO A 60 -15.83 14.94 18.32
N SER A 61 -15.99 16.11 18.95
CA SER A 61 -16.58 16.17 20.29
C SER A 61 -17.98 15.55 20.32
N GLY A 62 -18.17 14.61 21.24
CA GLY A 62 -19.41 13.84 21.36
C GLY A 62 -19.51 12.62 20.42
N PHE A 63 -18.47 12.27 19.68
CA PHE A 63 -18.37 10.97 19.00
C PHE A 63 -17.18 10.18 19.56
N ASP A 64 -17.32 8.87 19.61
CA ASP A 64 -16.20 7.95 19.86
C ASP A 64 -15.89 7.15 18.60
N VAL A 65 -14.69 6.59 18.49
CA VAL A 65 -14.25 5.89 17.27
C VAL A 65 -14.44 4.39 17.45
N LEU A 66 -15.03 3.72 16.47
CA LEU A 66 -15.02 2.26 16.43
C LEU A 66 -13.60 1.80 16.10
N GLU A 67 -12.92 1.25 17.11
CA GLU A 67 -11.57 0.69 16.98
C GLU A 67 -11.65 -0.80 16.57
N GLU A 68 -10.50 -1.39 16.23
CA GLU A 68 -10.31 -2.82 15.95
C GLU A 68 -10.44 -3.68 17.23
N VAL A 69 -11.53 -3.51 17.97
CA VAL A 69 -11.85 -4.19 19.23
C VAL A 69 -13.25 -4.74 19.14
N ALA A 70 -13.42 -6.00 19.55
CA ALA A 70 -14.71 -6.67 19.63
C ALA A 70 -15.77 -5.79 20.33
N PHE A 71 -16.91 -5.57 19.67
CA PHE A 71 -18.04 -4.80 20.21
C PHE A 71 -19.39 -5.45 19.89
N THR A 72 -20.38 -5.12 20.71
CA THR A 72 -21.78 -5.52 20.59
C THR A 72 -22.67 -4.27 20.66
N ARG A 73 -23.96 -4.38 20.32
CA ARG A 73 -24.92 -3.30 20.54
C ARG A 73 -24.92 -2.82 21.99
N ALA A 74 -24.98 -3.75 22.94
CA ALA A 74 -25.04 -3.43 24.37
C ALA A 74 -23.79 -2.68 24.86
N SER A 75 -22.60 -3.01 24.35
CA SER A 75 -21.39 -2.27 24.72
C SER A 75 -21.37 -0.85 24.16
N LEU A 76 -21.91 -0.64 22.94
CA LEU A 76 -22.05 0.69 22.36
C LEU A 76 -23.06 1.52 23.15
N ASP A 77 -24.23 0.98 23.45
CA ASP A 77 -25.27 1.68 24.22
C ASP A 77 -24.76 2.06 25.64
N ALA A 78 -24.06 1.14 26.31
CA ALA A 78 -23.47 1.40 27.62
C ALA A 78 -22.39 2.49 27.58
N ALA A 79 -21.56 2.50 26.55
CA ALA A 79 -20.53 3.52 26.36
C ALA A 79 -21.14 4.89 26.03
N ALA A 80 -22.18 4.92 25.19
CA ALA A 80 -22.90 6.14 24.85
C ALA A 80 -23.52 6.80 26.09
N GLY A 81 -24.17 6.00 26.96
CA GLY A 81 -24.74 6.49 28.22
C GLY A 81 -23.71 7.04 29.20
N ARG A 82 -22.57 6.36 29.37
CA ARG A 82 -21.51 6.78 30.32
C ARG A 82 -20.75 8.03 29.90
N ARG A 83 -20.59 8.24 28.60
CA ARG A 83 -19.75 9.30 28.03
C ARG A 83 -20.55 10.40 27.34
N SER A 84 -21.88 10.35 27.42
CA SER A 84 -22.80 11.27 26.74
C SER A 84 -22.49 11.41 25.24
N LEU A 85 -22.20 10.28 24.58
CA LEU A 85 -21.86 10.27 23.15
C LEU A 85 -23.14 10.42 22.31
N ARG A 86 -23.02 11.16 21.21
CA ARG A 86 -24.05 11.34 20.18
C ARG A 86 -23.99 10.28 19.09
N GLY A 87 -22.89 9.53 19.02
CA GLY A 87 -22.71 8.46 18.04
C GLY A 87 -21.27 7.97 17.94
N TRP A 88 -21.00 7.28 16.83
CA TRP A 88 -19.75 6.59 16.58
C TRP A 88 -19.17 6.96 15.22
N ILE A 89 -17.85 7.17 15.15
CA ILE A 89 -17.11 7.34 13.91
C ILE A 89 -16.63 5.97 13.44
N CYS A 90 -17.03 5.59 12.23
CA CYS A 90 -16.57 4.39 11.55
C CYS A 90 -15.65 4.77 10.38
N ASN A 91 -14.36 4.50 10.55
CA ASN A 91 -13.34 4.71 9.51
C ASN A 91 -12.69 3.40 9.04
N GLU A 92 -13.22 2.24 9.48
CA GLU A 92 -12.60 0.94 9.28
C GLU A 92 -13.29 0.14 8.16
N PHE A 93 -12.48 -0.46 7.27
CA PHE A 93 -12.96 -1.27 6.15
C PHE A 93 -13.23 -2.73 6.56
N ARG A 94 -12.61 -3.19 7.65
CA ARG A 94 -12.78 -4.53 8.24
C ARG A 94 -13.71 -4.57 9.45
N LEU A 95 -14.57 -3.56 9.60
CA LEU A 95 -15.49 -3.44 10.74
C LEU A 95 -16.28 -4.73 11.05
N PRO A 96 -16.77 -5.52 10.07
CA PRO A 96 -17.53 -6.73 10.35
C PRO A 96 -16.79 -7.76 11.21
N ASP A 97 -15.46 -7.80 11.15
CA ASP A 97 -14.65 -8.76 11.90
C ASP A 97 -14.70 -8.52 13.43
N PHE A 98 -15.10 -7.31 13.85
CA PHE A 98 -15.12 -6.88 15.24
C PHE A 98 -16.54 -6.80 15.82
N PHE A 99 -17.59 -6.97 15.01
CA PHE A 99 -18.96 -6.96 15.49
C PHE A 99 -19.40 -8.38 15.88
N HIS A 100 -19.79 -8.56 17.15
CA HIS A 100 -20.15 -9.88 17.68
C HIS A 100 -21.49 -9.87 18.41
N GLY A 101 -22.13 -11.05 18.49
CA GLY A 101 -23.29 -11.30 19.35
C GLY A 101 -24.53 -10.45 19.05
N GLY A 102 -24.60 -9.82 17.87
CA GLY A 102 -25.74 -9.06 17.38
C GLY A 102 -26.50 -9.76 16.25
N PRO A 103 -27.58 -9.14 15.72
CA PRO A 103 -28.26 -9.64 14.52
C PRO A 103 -27.30 -9.67 13.32
N GLU A 104 -27.63 -10.47 12.31
CA GLU A 104 -26.88 -10.51 11.06
C GLU A 104 -26.85 -9.11 10.43
N LEU A 105 -25.65 -8.67 10.03
CA LEU A 105 -25.48 -7.37 9.40
C LEU A 105 -26.22 -7.35 8.06
N VAL A 106 -26.91 -6.24 7.76
CA VAL A 106 -27.41 -5.98 6.39
C VAL A 106 -26.28 -6.20 5.41
N ARG A 107 -26.53 -6.99 4.36
CA ARG A 107 -25.49 -7.40 3.42
C ARG A 107 -24.84 -6.16 2.80
N ARG A 108 -23.51 -6.06 2.94
CA ARG A 108 -22.74 -4.91 2.45
C ARG A 108 -22.98 -4.58 0.99
N SER A 109 -23.19 -5.60 0.16
CA SER A 109 -23.52 -5.47 -1.25
C SER A 109 -24.85 -4.75 -1.48
N GLU A 110 -25.87 -5.11 -0.70
CA GLU A 110 -27.18 -4.45 -0.71
C GLU A 110 -27.08 -3.01 -0.21
N THR A 111 -26.36 -2.78 0.90
CA THR A 111 -26.11 -1.43 1.42
C THR A 111 -25.43 -0.53 0.38
N LEU A 112 -24.40 -1.04 -0.33
CA LEU A 112 -23.70 -0.26 -1.35
C LEU A 112 -24.60 0.05 -2.55
N ARG A 113 -25.41 -0.91 -3.02
CA ARG A 113 -26.41 -0.67 -4.09
C ARG A 113 -27.49 0.32 -3.66
N GLY A 114 -27.82 0.37 -2.37
CA GLY A 114 -28.78 1.31 -1.80
C GLY A 114 -28.23 2.72 -1.56
N PHE A 115 -26.96 3.00 -1.88
CA PHE A 115 -26.48 4.38 -1.90
C PHE A 115 -27.17 5.13 -3.03
N GLY A 116 -27.73 6.29 -2.72
CA GLY A 116 -28.31 7.17 -3.73
C GLY A 116 -27.20 7.82 -4.53
N PHE A 117 -26.69 7.11 -5.53
CA PHE A 117 -25.69 7.63 -6.46
C PHE A 117 -26.28 8.67 -7.40
N SER A 118 -25.44 9.57 -7.91
CA SER A 118 -25.83 10.56 -8.91
C SER A 118 -26.30 9.88 -10.20
N GLN A 119 -27.07 10.59 -11.03
CA GLN A 119 -27.52 10.07 -12.32
C GLN A 119 -26.34 9.69 -13.22
N ALA A 120 -25.23 10.43 -13.18
CA ALA A 120 -24.04 10.14 -13.97
C ALA A 120 -23.40 8.82 -13.55
N VAL A 121 -23.25 8.59 -12.22
CA VAL A 121 -22.72 7.33 -11.69
C VAL A 121 -23.65 6.17 -12.03
N ASN A 122 -24.97 6.31 -11.85
CA ASN A 122 -25.93 5.26 -12.21
C ASN A 122 -25.85 4.89 -13.69
N ARG A 123 -25.72 5.88 -14.60
CA ARG A 123 -25.53 5.59 -16.03
C ARG A 123 -24.26 4.78 -16.32
N ALA A 124 -23.16 5.05 -15.60
CA ALA A 124 -21.93 4.27 -15.73
C ALA A 124 -22.11 2.82 -15.23
N LEU A 125 -22.79 2.64 -14.10
CA LEU A 125 -23.12 1.30 -13.57
C LEU A 125 -24.03 0.53 -14.54
N ASP A 126 -25.08 1.17 -15.07
CA ASP A 126 -26.03 0.57 -16.02
C ASP A 126 -25.38 0.26 -17.38
N ALA A 127 -24.42 1.08 -17.82
CA ALA A 127 -23.63 0.78 -19.01
C ALA A 127 -22.82 -0.50 -18.80
N ALA A 128 -22.11 -0.61 -17.67
CA ALA A 128 -21.34 -1.81 -17.35
C ALA A 128 -22.20 -3.07 -17.26
N ASP A 129 -23.46 -2.96 -16.78
CA ASP A 129 -24.39 -4.09 -16.71
C ASP A 129 -24.82 -4.63 -18.07
N ARG A 130 -24.84 -3.77 -19.09
CA ARG A 130 -25.23 -4.10 -20.46
C ARG A 130 -24.09 -4.70 -21.30
N CYS A 131 -22.83 -4.59 -20.85
CA CYS A 131 -21.69 -5.13 -21.59
C CYS A 131 -21.73 -6.67 -21.59
N PRO A 132 -21.75 -7.35 -22.75
CA PRO A 132 -21.71 -8.81 -22.80
C PRO A 132 -20.31 -9.32 -22.45
N PHE A 133 -20.23 -10.42 -21.71
CA PHE A 133 -19.01 -11.22 -21.61
C PHE A 133 -19.09 -12.41 -22.56
N PRO A 134 -17.99 -12.80 -23.22
CA PRO A 134 -17.96 -13.94 -24.14
C PRO A 134 -18.16 -15.29 -23.44
N GLY A 135 -18.06 -15.32 -22.12
CA GLY A 135 -18.28 -16.51 -21.30
C GLY A 135 -18.04 -16.22 -19.81
N PRO A 136 -17.83 -17.26 -19.00
CA PRO A 136 -17.36 -17.12 -17.62
C PRO A 136 -16.08 -16.29 -17.52
N THR A 137 -16.15 -15.15 -16.83
CA THR A 137 -15.04 -14.20 -16.73
C THR A 137 -14.51 -14.09 -15.31
N ALA A 138 -13.19 -14.04 -15.15
CA ALA A 138 -12.50 -13.61 -13.95
C ALA A 138 -11.84 -12.24 -14.19
N ALA A 139 -11.97 -11.33 -13.23
CA ALA A 139 -11.27 -10.05 -13.29
C ALA A 139 -9.86 -10.20 -12.73
N LEU A 140 -8.87 -9.58 -13.36
CA LEU A 140 -7.52 -9.43 -12.85
C LEU A 140 -7.17 -7.95 -12.76
N HIS A 141 -7.08 -7.44 -11.52
CA HIS A 141 -6.85 -6.03 -11.25
C HIS A 141 -5.37 -5.72 -11.04
N LEU A 142 -4.81 -4.88 -11.92
CA LEU A 142 -3.42 -4.43 -11.90
C LEU A 142 -3.34 -3.01 -11.34
N ARG A 143 -3.13 -2.91 -10.04
CA ARG A 143 -2.78 -1.64 -9.39
C ARG A 143 -1.33 -1.29 -9.72
N SER A 144 -1.07 -0.10 -10.25
CA SER A 144 0.31 0.39 -10.45
C SER A 144 0.47 1.76 -9.78
N GLY A 145 0.11 2.82 -10.49
CA GLY A 145 0.00 4.20 -10.00
C GLY A 145 1.16 4.63 -9.11
N ASP A 146 0.82 5.14 -7.94
CA ASP A 146 1.73 5.69 -6.95
C ASP A 146 2.65 4.65 -6.27
N ILE A 147 2.31 3.37 -6.34
CA ILE A 147 3.06 2.27 -5.73
C ILE A 147 4.19 1.78 -6.64
N VAL A 148 3.97 1.72 -7.96
CA VAL A 148 5.02 1.32 -8.91
C VAL A 148 5.75 2.54 -9.48
N ARG A 149 5.00 3.59 -9.84
CA ARG A 149 5.53 4.76 -10.56
C ARG A 149 5.71 5.99 -9.68
N GLY A 150 5.14 6.00 -8.47
CA GLY A 150 5.15 7.15 -7.58
C GLY A 150 6.02 7.01 -6.34
N LYS A 151 5.68 7.81 -5.32
CA LYS A 151 6.45 7.97 -4.08
C LYS A 151 6.43 6.75 -3.15
N TYR A 152 5.53 5.79 -3.38
CA TYR A 152 5.42 4.59 -2.55
C TYR A 152 6.24 3.41 -3.09
N ARG A 153 6.88 3.54 -4.26
CA ARG A 153 7.79 2.50 -4.79
C ARG A 153 8.99 2.20 -3.89
N PHE A 154 9.40 3.20 -3.11
CA PHE A 154 10.43 3.08 -2.07
C PHE A 154 9.94 2.41 -0.77
N MET A 155 8.74 1.83 -0.76
CA MET A 155 8.10 1.24 0.42
C MET A 155 7.59 -0.18 0.10
N PRO A 156 8.45 -1.21 0.16
CA PRO A 156 8.10 -2.61 -0.06
C PRO A 156 6.82 -3.12 0.61
N ASP A 157 6.41 -2.55 1.75
CA ASP A 157 5.15 -2.90 2.44
C ASP A 157 3.87 -2.64 1.62
N PHE A 158 3.98 -1.88 0.52
CA PHE A 158 2.89 -1.68 -0.44
C PHE A 158 2.90 -2.70 -1.58
N SER A 159 3.94 -3.52 -1.73
CA SER A 159 4.06 -4.48 -2.85
C SER A 159 2.91 -5.48 -2.88
N ASP A 160 2.42 -5.87 -1.70
CA ASP A 160 1.26 -6.75 -1.52
C ASP A 160 -0.07 -6.16 -2.05
N LYS A 161 -0.11 -4.87 -2.41
CA LYS A 161 -1.26 -4.25 -3.07
C LYS A 161 -1.25 -4.40 -4.59
N VAL A 162 -0.13 -4.82 -5.15
CA VAL A 162 0.14 -4.84 -6.59
C VAL A 162 0.29 -6.27 -7.05
N VAL A 163 -0.35 -6.60 -8.17
CA VAL A 163 -0.03 -7.81 -8.92
C VAL A 163 1.05 -7.43 -9.91
N ALA A 164 2.23 -8.05 -9.83
CA ALA A 164 3.31 -7.77 -10.77
C ALA A 164 2.84 -8.06 -12.21
N SER A 165 2.96 -7.07 -13.09
CA SER A 165 2.57 -7.17 -14.51
C SER A 165 3.32 -8.31 -15.23
N THR A 166 4.52 -8.64 -14.77
CA THR A 166 5.35 -9.76 -15.23
C THR A 166 4.81 -11.14 -14.87
N LEU A 167 3.85 -11.24 -13.94
CA LEU A 167 3.18 -12.51 -13.59
C LEU A 167 1.87 -12.72 -14.39
N VAL A 168 1.37 -11.69 -15.08
CA VAL A 168 0.01 -11.68 -15.64
C VAL A 168 -0.18 -12.75 -16.71
N LYS A 169 0.77 -12.93 -17.63
CA LYS A 169 0.67 -13.98 -18.68
C LYS A 169 0.45 -15.37 -18.07
N SER A 170 1.14 -15.66 -16.97
CA SER A 170 1.02 -16.91 -16.23
C SER A 170 -0.34 -17.04 -15.54
N ILE A 171 -0.84 -15.96 -14.93
CA ILE A 171 -2.17 -15.93 -14.31
C ILE A 171 -3.26 -16.16 -15.37
N VAL A 172 -3.18 -15.45 -16.51
CA VAL A 172 -4.17 -15.59 -17.60
C VAL A 172 -4.19 -17.04 -18.10
N SER A 173 -3.03 -17.65 -18.32
CA SER A 173 -2.94 -19.06 -18.74
C SER A 173 -3.59 -20.02 -17.73
N GLU A 174 -3.37 -19.82 -16.43
CA GLU A 174 -3.93 -20.64 -15.35
C GLU A 174 -5.46 -20.47 -15.22
N LEU A 175 -5.97 -19.26 -15.47
CA LEU A 175 -7.41 -19.00 -15.50
C LEU A 175 -8.05 -19.60 -16.75
N ALA A 176 -7.39 -19.51 -17.90
CA ALA A 176 -7.83 -20.11 -19.15
C ALA A 176 -7.92 -21.64 -19.03
N SER A 177 -6.97 -22.31 -18.36
CA SER A 177 -7.06 -23.76 -18.11
C SER A 177 -8.23 -24.16 -17.21
N LYS A 178 -8.84 -23.20 -16.50
CA LYS A 178 -10.07 -23.38 -15.71
C LYS A 178 -11.34 -22.99 -16.48
N GLY A 179 -11.22 -22.73 -17.78
CA GLY A 179 -12.32 -22.30 -18.64
C GLY A 179 -12.80 -20.87 -18.37
N LEU A 180 -11.93 -20.01 -17.83
CA LEU A 180 -12.26 -18.61 -17.53
C LEU A 180 -11.59 -17.67 -18.54
N THR A 181 -12.39 -16.75 -19.08
CA THR A 181 -11.87 -15.55 -19.76
C THR A 181 -11.31 -14.61 -18.71
N THR A 182 -10.18 -13.94 -19.01
CA THR A 182 -9.62 -12.93 -18.09
C THR A 182 -9.98 -11.53 -18.58
N LEU A 183 -10.50 -10.69 -17.67
CA LEU A 183 -10.69 -9.26 -17.87
C LEU A 183 -9.60 -8.49 -17.10
N LEU A 184 -8.72 -7.81 -17.83
CA LEU A 184 -7.65 -6.97 -17.28
C LEU A 184 -8.18 -5.56 -16.97
N ILE A 185 -7.98 -5.10 -15.74
CA ILE A 185 -8.36 -3.75 -15.29
C ILE A 185 -7.21 -3.12 -14.52
N GLY A 186 -6.75 -1.95 -14.94
CA GLY A 186 -5.61 -1.29 -14.33
C GLY A 186 -5.41 0.14 -14.81
N GLN A 187 -4.44 0.83 -14.21
CA GLN A 187 -4.19 2.25 -14.48
C GLN A 187 -3.23 2.47 -15.66
N ASP A 188 -2.37 1.50 -15.97
CA ASP A 188 -1.34 1.63 -17.00
C ASP A 188 -1.80 1.01 -18.32
N ARG A 189 -2.38 1.83 -19.19
CA ARG A 189 -3.00 1.39 -20.45
C ARG A 189 -1.99 0.75 -21.41
N ALA A 190 -0.75 1.25 -21.46
CA ALA A 190 0.28 0.67 -22.31
C ALA A 190 0.63 -0.76 -21.88
N THR A 191 0.78 -0.99 -20.57
CA THR A 191 1.02 -2.33 -20.03
C THR A 191 -0.19 -3.24 -20.25
N LEU A 192 -1.42 -2.75 -20.11
CA LEU A 192 -2.63 -3.52 -20.38
C LEU A 192 -2.73 -3.94 -21.85
N GLU A 193 -2.50 -3.03 -22.80
CA GLU A 193 -2.54 -3.33 -24.24
C GLU A 193 -1.47 -4.35 -24.62
N TYR A 194 -0.25 -4.20 -24.11
CA TYR A 194 0.79 -5.21 -24.28
C TYR A 194 0.32 -6.58 -23.77
N LEU A 195 -0.14 -6.66 -22.52
CA LEU A 195 -0.59 -7.93 -21.94
C LEU A 195 -1.78 -8.54 -22.69
N ARG A 196 -2.73 -7.73 -23.16
CA ARG A 196 -3.82 -8.15 -24.03
C ARG A 196 -3.27 -8.77 -25.32
N SER A 197 -2.37 -8.09 -26.02
CA SER A 197 -1.79 -8.59 -27.27
C SER A 197 -1.08 -9.94 -27.10
N GLN A 198 -0.49 -10.18 -25.93
CA GLN A 198 0.27 -11.39 -25.63
C GLN A 198 -0.60 -12.55 -25.12
N THR A 199 -1.82 -12.29 -24.66
CA THR A 199 -2.62 -13.29 -23.95
C THR A 199 -4.03 -13.49 -24.51
N GLY A 200 -4.53 -12.55 -25.32
CA GLY A 200 -5.92 -12.53 -25.77
C GLY A 200 -6.93 -12.21 -24.66
N ALA A 201 -6.48 -11.75 -23.49
CA ALA A 201 -7.36 -11.30 -22.43
C ALA A 201 -8.16 -10.05 -22.85
N LEU A 202 -9.37 -9.90 -22.31
CA LEU A 202 -10.17 -8.70 -22.50
C LEU A 202 -9.56 -7.53 -21.70
N GLN A 203 -9.65 -6.32 -22.23
CA GLN A 203 -9.45 -5.10 -21.44
C GLN A 203 -10.78 -4.37 -21.21
N SER A 204 -10.86 -3.54 -20.17
CA SER A 204 -12.06 -2.74 -19.90
C SER A 204 -12.44 -1.83 -21.07
N ASP A 205 -11.47 -1.38 -21.85
CA ASP A 205 -11.70 -0.52 -23.01
C ASP A 205 -12.38 -1.27 -24.16
N ASP A 206 -12.16 -2.59 -24.31
CA ASP A 206 -12.91 -3.44 -25.26
C ASP A 206 -14.40 -3.52 -24.91
N LEU A 207 -14.78 -3.10 -23.70
CA LEU A 207 -16.13 -3.15 -23.17
C LEU A 207 -16.75 -1.75 -23.01
N GLY A 208 -16.10 -0.69 -23.49
CA GLY A 208 -16.64 0.69 -23.46
C GLY A 208 -16.12 1.57 -22.33
N SER A 209 -15.12 1.14 -21.55
CA SER A 209 -14.51 1.98 -20.50
C SER A 209 -13.93 3.28 -21.04
N ALA A 210 -13.39 3.27 -22.27
CA ALA A 210 -12.80 4.43 -22.92
C ALA A 210 -13.82 5.53 -23.28
N GLU A 211 -15.13 5.23 -23.26
CA GLU A 211 -16.20 6.21 -23.51
C GLU A 211 -16.40 7.19 -22.34
N PHE A 212 -15.84 6.88 -21.17
CA PHE A 212 -15.90 7.74 -19.99
C PHE A 212 -14.62 8.57 -19.87
N GLU A 213 -14.68 9.83 -20.31
CA GLU A 213 -13.59 10.80 -20.14
C GLU A 213 -13.35 11.12 -18.65
N ASP A 214 -14.42 11.13 -17.85
CA ASP A 214 -14.34 11.33 -16.41
C ASP A 214 -13.80 10.06 -15.71
N GLU A 215 -12.64 10.20 -15.07
CA GLU A 215 -11.94 9.13 -14.36
C GLU A 215 -12.79 8.47 -13.26
N THR A 216 -13.67 9.24 -12.62
CA THR A 216 -14.54 8.75 -11.55
C THR A 216 -15.66 7.89 -12.12
N LEU A 217 -16.34 8.34 -13.17
CA LEU A 217 -17.36 7.56 -13.88
C LEU A 217 -16.74 6.30 -14.49
N ARG A 218 -15.56 6.41 -15.09
CA ARG A 218 -14.81 5.25 -15.60
C ARG A 218 -14.48 4.26 -14.48
N ALA A 219 -14.06 4.75 -13.31
CA ALA A 219 -13.81 3.90 -12.16
C ALA A 219 -15.07 3.17 -11.68
N PHE A 220 -16.24 3.82 -11.64
CA PHE A 220 -17.49 3.14 -11.31
C PHE A 220 -17.90 2.09 -12.35
N PHE A 221 -17.75 2.42 -13.63
CA PHE A 221 -17.98 1.49 -14.73
C PHE A 221 -17.09 0.24 -14.61
N GLU A 222 -15.78 0.42 -14.46
CA GLU A 222 -14.82 -0.69 -14.32
C GLU A 222 -15.03 -1.51 -13.03
N MET A 223 -15.29 -0.86 -11.89
CA MET A 223 -15.67 -1.58 -10.65
C MET A 223 -16.93 -2.42 -10.85
N ARG A 224 -17.90 -1.93 -11.62
CA ARG A 224 -19.12 -2.67 -11.93
C ARG A 224 -18.88 -3.84 -12.88
N LEU A 225 -17.99 -3.69 -13.89
CA LEU A 225 -17.55 -4.82 -14.72
C LEU A 225 -16.90 -5.91 -13.88
N MET A 226 -15.99 -5.54 -12.96
CA MET A 226 -15.37 -6.49 -12.04
C MET A 226 -16.41 -7.20 -11.17
N ALA A 227 -17.39 -6.46 -10.65
CA ALA A 227 -18.46 -6.98 -9.80
C ALA A 227 -19.35 -8.03 -10.49
N ARG A 228 -19.38 -8.06 -11.83
CA ARG A 228 -20.13 -9.05 -12.63
C ARG A 228 -19.32 -10.31 -12.94
N CYS A 229 -18.03 -10.32 -12.66
CA CYS A 229 -17.16 -11.47 -12.89
C CYS A 229 -17.42 -12.57 -11.84
N ARG A 230 -16.96 -13.81 -12.10
CA ARG A 230 -17.08 -14.92 -11.14
C ARG A 230 -16.20 -14.71 -9.90
N THR A 231 -15.03 -14.13 -10.10
CA THR A 231 -14.02 -13.90 -9.05
C THR A 231 -13.14 -12.74 -9.48
N ILE A 232 -12.68 -11.97 -8.50
CA ILE A 232 -11.68 -10.92 -8.71
C ILE A 232 -10.34 -11.41 -8.15
N TYR A 233 -9.32 -11.40 -9.00
CA TYR A 233 -7.93 -11.58 -8.60
C TYR A 233 -7.24 -10.23 -8.49
N ALA A 234 -6.73 -9.90 -7.30
CA ALA A 234 -6.00 -8.66 -7.07
C ALA A 234 -5.07 -8.77 -5.86
N GLY A 235 -4.09 -7.86 -5.76
CA GLY A 235 -3.44 -7.58 -4.48
C GLY A 235 -4.43 -6.96 -3.48
N ASN A 236 -3.92 -6.51 -2.33
CA ASN A 236 -4.68 -5.78 -1.30
C ASN A 236 -5.10 -4.35 -1.75
N SER A 237 -5.87 -4.27 -2.84
CA SER A 237 -6.39 -3.07 -3.47
C SER A 237 -7.79 -2.75 -2.98
N VAL A 238 -7.94 -1.57 -2.37
CA VAL A 238 -9.24 -1.04 -1.92
C VAL A 238 -10.22 -0.89 -3.08
N TYR A 239 -9.73 -0.58 -4.28
CA TYR A 239 -10.55 -0.51 -5.49
C TYR A 239 -11.20 -1.88 -5.79
N ALA A 240 -10.40 -2.95 -5.77
CA ALA A 240 -10.89 -4.31 -5.95
C ALA A 240 -11.85 -4.75 -4.83
N SER A 241 -11.62 -4.30 -3.59
CA SER A 241 -12.52 -4.57 -2.46
C SER A 241 -13.89 -3.90 -2.61
N VAL A 242 -13.98 -2.72 -3.21
CA VAL A 242 -15.27 -2.09 -3.55
C VAL A 242 -16.01 -2.94 -4.59
N ALA A 243 -15.34 -3.33 -5.68
CA ALA A 243 -15.94 -4.17 -6.71
C ALA A 243 -16.44 -5.52 -6.17
N SER A 244 -15.63 -6.19 -5.34
CA SER A 244 -16.01 -7.42 -4.66
C SER A 244 -17.24 -7.23 -3.77
N THR A 245 -17.30 -6.13 -3.00
CA THR A 245 -18.47 -5.78 -2.19
C THR A 245 -19.70 -5.52 -3.07
N MET A 246 -19.54 -4.79 -4.17
CA MET A 246 -20.62 -4.44 -5.09
C MET A 246 -21.23 -5.68 -5.76
N GLY A 247 -20.40 -6.66 -6.13
CA GLY A 247 -20.83 -7.91 -6.75
C GLY A 247 -21.22 -9.00 -5.77
N ASP A 248 -20.83 -8.85 -4.50
CA ASP A 248 -20.85 -9.94 -3.51
C ASP A 248 -20.09 -11.19 -3.99
N ILE A 249 -18.93 -10.96 -4.60
CA ILE A 249 -18.09 -12.00 -5.18
C ILE A 249 -16.73 -12.06 -4.49
N ALA A 250 -16.08 -13.22 -4.56
CA ALA A 250 -14.78 -13.44 -3.92
C ALA A 250 -13.69 -12.51 -4.49
N LEU A 251 -12.94 -11.89 -3.58
CA LEU A 251 -11.66 -11.21 -3.86
C LEU A 251 -10.53 -12.13 -3.41
N VAL A 252 -9.73 -12.58 -4.36
CA VAL A 252 -8.71 -13.61 -4.15
C VAL A 252 -7.33 -13.05 -4.49
N HIS A 253 -6.36 -13.30 -3.61
CA HIS A 253 -4.98 -12.92 -3.89
C HIS A 253 -4.37 -13.87 -4.95
N PRO A 254 -3.64 -13.38 -5.98
CA PRO A 254 -3.03 -14.24 -7.00
C PRO A 254 -2.03 -15.28 -6.45
N LYS A 255 -1.48 -15.07 -5.25
CA LYS A 255 -0.66 -16.06 -4.53
C LYS A 255 -1.41 -17.38 -4.21
N THR A 256 -2.73 -17.40 -4.34
CA THR A 256 -3.52 -18.65 -4.25
C THR A 256 -3.39 -19.53 -5.49
N LEU A 257 -2.98 -18.95 -6.63
CA LEU A 257 -2.72 -19.68 -7.88
C LEU A 257 -1.30 -20.25 -7.90
N PHE A 258 -0.34 -19.49 -7.37
CA PHE A 258 1.07 -19.88 -7.33
C PHE A 258 1.67 -19.55 -5.96
N GLY A 259 2.32 -20.53 -5.33
CA GLY A 259 3.12 -20.26 -4.12
C GLY A 259 4.24 -19.24 -4.39
N GLY A 260 4.67 -18.52 -3.35
CA GLY A 260 5.60 -17.38 -3.48
C GLY A 260 6.85 -17.69 -4.30
N SER A 261 7.59 -18.76 -3.97
CA SER A 261 8.80 -19.13 -4.70
C SER A 261 8.51 -19.48 -6.17
N ARG A 262 7.41 -20.18 -6.47
CA ARG A 262 7.00 -20.49 -7.85
C ARG A 262 6.65 -19.21 -8.63
N ALA A 263 5.90 -18.29 -8.01
CA ALA A 263 5.57 -17.00 -8.63
C ALA A 263 6.84 -16.19 -8.93
N ALA A 264 7.80 -16.17 -8.00
CA ALA A 264 9.09 -15.50 -8.19
C ALA A 264 9.86 -16.07 -9.38
N GLU A 265 9.98 -17.40 -9.51
CA GLU A 265 10.66 -18.01 -10.66
C GLU A 265 9.96 -17.70 -11.99
N MET A 266 8.62 -17.68 -12.01
CA MET A 266 7.86 -17.30 -13.21
C MET A 266 8.11 -15.85 -13.61
N ILE A 267 8.15 -14.94 -12.63
CA ILE A 267 8.48 -13.52 -12.86
C ILE A 267 9.91 -13.38 -13.41
N LEU A 268 10.90 -14.06 -12.80
CA LEU A 268 12.29 -14.00 -13.24
C LEU A 268 12.46 -14.58 -14.65
N ALA A 269 11.75 -15.67 -14.97
CA ALA A 269 11.76 -16.27 -16.29
C ALA A 269 11.15 -15.35 -17.36
N GLU A 270 10.05 -14.66 -17.05
CA GLU A 270 9.46 -13.64 -17.93
C GLU A 270 10.46 -12.50 -18.17
N LEU A 271 11.01 -11.92 -17.11
CA LEU A 271 11.96 -10.82 -17.19
C LEU A 271 13.23 -11.18 -17.96
N SER A 272 13.73 -12.41 -17.83
CA SER A 272 14.93 -12.85 -18.55
C SER A 272 14.80 -12.77 -20.08
N ARG A 273 13.57 -12.83 -20.61
CA ARG A 273 13.28 -12.83 -22.05
C ARG A 273 12.64 -11.53 -22.53
N HIS A 274 11.83 -10.92 -21.68
CA HIS A 274 10.88 -9.86 -22.05
C HIS A 274 11.03 -8.57 -21.23
N GLN A 275 12.13 -8.39 -20.48
CA GLN A 275 12.33 -7.18 -19.66
C GLN A 275 12.11 -5.87 -20.47
N GLY A 276 12.56 -5.84 -21.72
CA GLY A 276 12.44 -4.67 -22.60
C GLY A 276 11.01 -4.36 -23.07
N ASP A 277 10.09 -5.33 -22.94
CA ASP A 277 8.69 -5.17 -23.35
C ASP A 277 7.84 -4.48 -22.26
N TYR A 278 8.38 -4.38 -21.04
CA TYR A 278 7.74 -3.71 -19.92
C TYR A 278 8.33 -2.31 -19.72
N HIS A 279 7.52 -1.40 -19.15
CA HIS A 279 8.06 -0.15 -18.65
C HIS A 279 9.15 -0.44 -17.59
N PRO A 280 10.27 0.33 -17.55
CA PRO A 280 11.39 0.04 -16.64
C PRO A 280 10.98 -0.13 -15.18
N LEU A 281 10.10 0.74 -14.67
CA LEU A 281 9.61 0.65 -13.29
C LEU A 281 8.70 -0.56 -13.03
N GLU A 282 7.95 -1.04 -14.03
CA GLU A 282 7.15 -2.27 -13.93
C GLU A 282 8.07 -3.51 -13.86
N ALA A 283 9.11 -3.53 -14.71
CA ALA A 283 10.12 -4.58 -14.69
C ALA A 283 10.94 -4.58 -13.38
N ALA A 284 11.35 -3.40 -12.90
CA ALA A 284 12.02 -3.25 -11.60
C ALA A 284 11.16 -3.77 -10.46
N PHE A 285 9.85 -3.44 -10.48
CA PHE A 285 8.89 -3.96 -9.52
C PHE A 285 8.72 -5.48 -9.61
N GLY A 286 8.81 -6.06 -10.82
CA GLY A 286 8.86 -7.51 -11.02
C GLY A 286 10.04 -8.16 -10.29
N TYR A 287 11.27 -7.65 -10.48
CA TYR A 287 12.43 -8.12 -9.73
C TYR A 287 12.30 -7.93 -8.21
N GLN A 288 11.77 -6.77 -7.77
CA GLN A 288 11.48 -6.53 -6.35
C GLN A 288 10.51 -7.57 -5.79
N THR A 289 9.42 -7.85 -6.50
CA THR A 289 8.41 -8.82 -6.10
C THR A 289 9.02 -10.22 -5.99
N ALA A 290 9.79 -10.64 -7.00
CA ALA A 290 10.47 -11.92 -6.98
C ALA A 290 11.47 -12.05 -5.83
N PHE A 291 12.26 -10.99 -5.55
CA PHE A 291 13.15 -10.97 -4.39
C PHE A 291 12.38 -11.11 -3.07
N LEU A 292 11.30 -10.34 -2.87
CA LEU A 292 10.52 -10.38 -1.63
C LEU A 292 9.87 -11.74 -1.37
N ASP A 293 9.41 -12.43 -2.42
CA ASP A 293 8.85 -13.78 -2.30
C ASP A 293 9.91 -14.86 -2.05
N LEU A 294 11.18 -14.60 -2.39
CA LEU A 294 12.34 -15.46 -2.15
C LEU A 294 13.14 -15.06 -0.91
N GLU A 295 12.82 -13.94 -0.26
CA GLU A 295 13.63 -13.37 0.82
C GLU A 295 13.76 -14.36 1.99
N GLY A 296 15.00 -14.63 2.41
CA GLY A 296 15.32 -15.61 3.45
C GLY A 296 15.43 -17.06 2.95
N GLN A 297 15.08 -17.35 1.69
CA GLN A 297 15.24 -18.67 1.05
C GLN A 297 16.45 -18.72 0.09
N ILE A 298 17.02 -17.56 -0.24
CA ILE A 298 18.13 -17.42 -1.18
C ILE A 298 19.34 -16.79 -0.50
N GLY A 299 20.54 -17.18 -0.92
CA GLY A 299 21.79 -16.57 -0.48
C GLY A 299 22.03 -15.20 -1.11
N SER A 300 22.96 -14.46 -0.52
CA SER A 300 23.36 -13.10 -0.89
C SER A 300 23.76 -12.93 -2.36
N ALA A 301 24.40 -13.91 -2.98
CA ALA A 301 24.75 -13.86 -4.40
C ALA A 301 23.52 -13.78 -5.31
N ARG A 302 22.49 -14.59 -5.02
CA ARG A 302 21.23 -14.59 -5.79
C ARG A 302 20.39 -13.34 -5.49
N ALA A 303 20.37 -12.91 -4.23
CA ALA A 303 19.74 -11.64 -3.85
C ALA A 303 20.34 -10.46 -4.60
N LYS A 304 21.69 -10.40 -4.70
CA LYS A 304 22.41 -9.37 -5.46
C LYS A 304 22.04 -9.39 -6.94
N ASP A 305 22.08 -10.55 -7.60
CA ASP A 305 21.73 -10.64 -9.02
C ASP A 305 20.33 -10.08 -9.32
N ILE A 306 19.33 -10.43 -8.51
CA ILE A 306 17.95 -9.96 -8.69
C ILE A 306 17.84 -8.44 -8.43
N LEU A 307 18.39 -7.98 -7.31
CA LEU A 307 18.23 -6.59 -6.86
C LEU A 307 19.07 -5.60 -7.68
N GLU A 308 20.22 -6.01 -8.22
CA GLU A 308 20.99 -5.16 -9.13
C GLU A 308 20.29 -4.97 -10.48
N LYS A 309 19.60 -6.00 -10.99
CA LYS A 309 18.73 -5.85 -12.17
C LYS A 309 17.56 -4.90 -11.90
N ALA A 310 16.96 -4.98 -10.70
CA ALA A 310 15.94 -4.01 -10.27
C ALA A 310 16.52 -2.58 -10.21
N HIS A 311 17.71 -2.42 -9.64
CA HIS A 311 18.37 -1.11 -9.48
C HIS A 311 18.79 -0.50 -10.81
N ALA A 312 19.23 -1.30 -11.78
CA ALA A 312 19.54 -0.81 -13.13
C ALA A 312 18.32 -0.18 -13.83
N LEU A 313 17.11 -0.64 -13.50
CA LEU A 313 15.85 -0.15 -14.07
C LEU A 313 15.20 0.98 -13.24
N ASP A 314 15.46 1.05 -11.93
CA ASP A 314 15.01 2.11 -11.02
C ASP A 314 16.16 2.55 -10.09
N PRO A 315 17.13 3.34 -10.61
CA PRO A 315 18.34 3.73 -9.88
C PRO A 315 18.08 4.70 -8.73
N GLU A 316 16.88 5.29 -8.64
CA GLU A 316 16.50 6.18 -7.53
C GLU A 316 16.12 5.40 -6.26
N ASN A 317 15.83 4.10 -6.38
CA ASN A 317 15.29 3.31 -5.29
C ASN A 317 16.40 2.64 -4.46
N ASP A 318 16.83 3.35 -3.42
CA ASP A 318 17.87 2.88 -2.50
C ASP A 318 17.48 1.67 -1.67
N VAL A 319 16.21 1.22 -1.70
CA VAL A 319 15.81 -0.04 -1.06
C VAL A 319 16.65 -1.19 -1.61
N TYR A 320 16.92 -1.22 -2.92
CA TYR A 320 17.64 -2.33 -3.54
C TYR A 320 19.06 -2.49 -2.99
N PRO A 321 19.96 -1.50 -3.07
CA PRO A 321 21.31 -1.65 -2.53
C PRO A 321 21.33 -1.86 -1.00
N LEU A 322 20.37 -1.28 -0.26
CA LEU A 322 20.22 -1.57 1.18
C LEU A 322 19.83 -3.03 1.45
N LYS A 323 18.94 -3.61 0.64
CA LYS A 323 18.55 -5.02 0.71
C LYS A 323 19.68 -5.96 0.27
N VAL A 324 20.51 -5.56 -0.70
CA VAL A 324 21.73 -6.30 -1.07
C VAL A 324 22.71 -6.33 0.11
N ALA A 325 22.98 -5.18 0.74
CA ALA A 325 23.85 -5.12 1.92
C ALA A 325 23.30 -5.98 3.07
N ALA A 326 21.99 -5.90 3.35
CA ALA A 326 21.33 -6.71 4.35
C ALA A 326 21.45 -8.22 4.06
N ALA A 327 21.30 -8.65 2.80
CA ALA A 327 21.48 -10.05 2.41
C ALA A 327 22.91 -10.53 2.66
N TYR A 328 23.92 -9.74 2.30
CA TYR A 328 25.32 -10.06 2.62
C TYR A 328 25.57 -10.14 4.13
N PHE A 329 24.99 -9.23 4.92
CA PHE A 329 25.15 -9.24 6.37
C PHE A 329 24.48 -10.45 7.03
N ARG A 330 23.32 -10.88 6.55
CA ARG A 330 22.67 -12.13 7.03
C ARG A 330 23.55 -13.35 6.79
N ASP A 331 24.24 -13.41 5.66
CA ASP A 331 25.17 -14.48 5.32
C ASP A 331 26.57 -14.32 5.96
N ARG A 332 26.77 -13.31 6.81
CA ARG A 332 28.06 -12.94 7.43
C ARG A 332 29.16 -12.58 6.41
N HIS A 333 28.79 -12.27 5.18
CA HIS A 333 29.67 -11.70 4.16
C HIS A 333 29.83 -10.19 4.38
N TYR A 334 30.25 -9.78 5.57
CA TYR A 334 30.18 -8.39 6.02
C TYR A 334 31.02 -7.45 5.15
N ARG A 335 32.21 -7.87 4.69
CA ARG A 335 33.04 -7.07 3.76
C ARG A 335 32.31 -6.72 2.47
N SER A 336 31.53 -7.64 1.91
CA SER A 336 30.77 -7.41 0.68
C SER A 336 29.61 -6.46 0.91
N GLY A 337 28.85 -6.64 2.00
CA GLY A 337 27.76 -5.70 2.35
C GLY A 337 28.28 -4.30 2.69
N GLU A 338 29.43 -4.22 3.36
CA GLU A 338 30.11 -2.97 3.70
C GLU A 338 30.56 -2.23 2.43
N ALA A 339 31.09 -2.94 1.44
CA ALA A 339 31.47 -2.34 0.16
C ALA A 339 30.26 -1.74 -0.58
N VAL A 340 29.10 -2.40 -0.53
CA VAL A 340 27.84 -1.88 -1.10
C VAL A 340 27.41 -0.60 -0.39
N LEU A 341 27.42 -0.58 0.95
CA LEU A 341 27.09 0.64 1.71
C LEU A 341 28.08 1.77 1.45
N LYS A 342 29.38 1.47 1.40
CA LYS A 342 30.44 2.43 1.13
C LYS A 342 30.23 3.11 -0.22
N ALA A 343 30.02 2.32 -1.28
CA ALA A 343 29.75 2.85 -2.61
C ALA A 343 28.49 3.74 -2.61
N LEU A 344 27.36 3.22 -2.11
CA LEU A 344 26.09 3.94 -2.08
C LEU A 344 26.19 5.28 -1.33
N MET A 345 26.72 5.25 -0.11
CA MET A 345 26.73 6.42 0.76
C MET A 345 27.75 7.47 0.31
N THR A 346 28.92 7.04 -0.17
CA THR A 346 29.93 7.96 -0.71
C THR A 346 29.41 8.65 -1.98
N THR A 347 28.87 7.91 -2.95
CA THR A 347 28.31 8.50 -4.18
C THR A 347 27.20 9.50 -3.88
N GLN A 348 26.29 9.18 -2.95
CA GLN A 348 25.24 10.14 -2.57
C GLN A 348 25.80 11.38 -1.87
N PHE A 349 26.80 11.23 -1.01
CA PHE A 349 27.40 12.34 -0.28
C PHE A 349 28.21 13.28 -1.18
N GLU A 350 28.90 12.72 -2.18
CA GLU A 350 29.61 13.48 -3.21
C GLU A 350 28.65 14.26 -4.11
N ALA A 351 27.52 13.65 -4.48
CA ALA A 351 26.46 14.33 -5.22
C ALA A 351 25.77 15.43 -4.39
N SER A 352 25.59 15.20 -3.08
CA SER A 352 25.05 16.19 -2.15
C SER A 352 25.46 15.89 -0.70
N SER A 353 26.07 16.88 -0.05
CA SER A 353 26.44 16.79 1.38
C SER A 353 25.28 17.07 2.35
N ALA A 354 24.05 17.15 1.82
CA ALA A 354 22.82 17.29 2.59
C ALA A 354 22.59 16.05 3.47
N MET A 355 21.96 16.26 4.64
CA MET A 355 21.64 15.19 5.58
C MET A 355 20.16 15.20 5.96
N PRO A 356 19.54 14.03 6.17
CA PRO A 356 20.12 12.69 5.97
C PRO A 356 20.33 12.37 4.48
N LEU A 357 21.29 11.47 4.17
CA LEU A 357 21.40 10.89 2.82
C LEU A 357 20.09 10.17 2.46
N ARG A 358 19.80 10.04 1.16
CA ARG A 358 18.57 9.39 0.67
C ARG A 358 18.45 7.95 1.16
N ALA A 359 19.57 7.20 1.12
CA ALA A 359 19.62 5.82 1.63
C ALA A 359 19.29 5.74 3.14
N ILE A 360 19.78 6.71 3.92
CA ILE A 360 19.44 6.80 5.34
C ILE A 360 17.95 7.12 5.54
N GLY A 361 17.40 8.03 4.74
CA GLY A 361 15.98 8.35 4.74
C GLY A 361 15.09 7.13 4.49
N VAL A 362 15.49 6.26 3.56
CA VAL A 362 14.82 4.97 3.28
C VAL A 362 14.98 3.99 4.44
N LEU A 363 16.21 3.82 4.95
CA LEU A 363 16.53 2.89 6.03
C LEU A 363 15.68 3.14 7.30
N VAL A 364 15.46 4.40 7.66
CA VAL A 364 14.69 4.80 8.85
C VAL A 364 13.24 5.19 8.52
N ARG A 365 12.75 4.89 7.31
CA ARG A 365 11.41 5.29 6.89
C ARG A 365 10.34 4.54 7.67
N ARG A 366 9.39 5.29 8.24
CA ARG A 366 8.21 4.71 8.88
C ARG A 366 7.28 4.06 7.87
N SER A 367 6.77 2.89 8.23
CA SER A 367 5.71 2.23 7.47
C SER A 367 4.34 2.81 7.83
N TRP A 368 3.39 2.68 6.90
CA TRP A 368 2.00 3.07 7.12
C TRP A 368 1.26 2.11 8.06
N ARG A 369 1.69 0.83 8.15
CA ARG A 369 1.11 -0.18 9.05
C ARG A 369 1.67 -0.14 10.47
N GLY A 370 2.44 0.90 10.81
CA GLY A 370 3.30 0.91 11.99
C GLY A 370 4.64 0.22 11.75
N GLY A 371 5.67 0.60 12.52
CA GLY A 371 7.03 0.11 12.32
C GLY A 371 7.81 0.85 11.22
N HIS A 372 8.81 0.18 10.63
CA HIS A 372 9.74 0.75 9.64
C HIS A 372 9.94 -0.20 8.47
N VAL A 373 10.13 0.37 7.28
CA VAL A 373 10.25 -0.36 6.00
C VAL A 373 11.36 -1.41 6.03
N MET A 374 12.52 -1.07 6.59
CA MET A 374 13.69 -1.95 6.69
C MET A 374 13.81 -2.65 8.05
N SER A 375 12.73 -2.71 8.85
CA SER A 375 12.81 -3.20 10.23
C SER A 375 13.32 -4.63 10.36
N LYS A 376 12.97 -5.52 9.42
CA LYS A 376 13.44 -6.92 9.36
C LYS A 376 14.96 -7.03 9.15
N ASP A 377 15.60 -5.97 8.66
CA ASP A 377 17.02 -6.00 8.30
C ASP A 377 17.91 -5.38 9.39
N PHE A 378 17.36 -4.62 10.35
CA PHE A 378 18.16 -3.84 11.32
C PHE A 378 19.16 -4.67 12.12
N GLU A 379 18.78 -5.88 12.54
CA GLU A 379 19.68 -6.76 13.28
C GLU A 379 20.94 -7.12 12.50
N SER A 380 20.81 -7.33 11.18
CA SER A 380 21.96 -7.62 10.31
C SER A 380 22.93 -6.45 10.20
N PHE A 381 22.42 -5.20 10.17
CA PHE A 381 23.26 -4.00 10.23
C PHE A 381 23.98 -3.88 11.57
N PHE A 382 23.29 -4.13 12.69
CA PHE A 382 23.93 -4.12 14.02
C PHE A 382 25.01 -5.18 14.16
N ALA A 383 24.78 -6.38 13.62
CA ALA A 383 25.76 -7.46 13.63
C ALA A 383 27.03 -7.08 12.84
N ALA A 384 26.88 -6.54 11.62
CA ALA A 384 28.01 -6.05 10.83
C ALA A 384 28.75 -4.90 11.53
N ALA A 385 28.03 -3.97 12.15
CA ALA A 385 28.64 -2.88 12.92
C ALA A 385 29.45 -3.41 14.11
N ALA A 386 28.93 -4.41 14.83
CA ALA A 386 29.62 -5.04 15.96
C ALA A 386 30.88 -5.80 15.52
N ASP A 387 30.92 -6.30 14.28
CA ASP A 387 32.08 -6.92 13.65
C ASP A 387 33.12 -5.89 13.13
N GLY A 388 32.88 -4.59 13.34
CA GLY A 388 33.84 -3.53 13.04
C GLY A 388 33.69 -2.89 11.67
N HIS A 389 32.54 -3.04 11.01
CA HIS A 389 32.28 -2.44 9.70
C HIS A 389 31.76 -0.98 9.80
N PRO A 390 32.54 0.04 9.38
CA PRO A 390 32.26 1.43 9.72
C PRO A 390 31.02 2.05 9.04
N TYR A 391 30.71 1.72 7.79
CA TYR A 391 29.50 2.20 7.11
C TYR A 391 28.25 1.52 7.68
N ALA A 392 28.32 0.21 7.97
CA ALA A 392 27.28 -0.47 8.74
C ALA A 392 27.05 0.21 10.11
N ALA A 393 28.11 0.56 10.84
CA ALA A 393 28.02 1.29 12.10
C ALA A 393 27.41 2.69 11.93
N ALA A 394 27.70 3.41 10.84
CA ALA A 394 27.09 4.69 10.55
C ALA A 394 25.57 4.56 10.28
N CYS A 395 25.15 3.53 9.53
CA CYS A 395 23.74 3.17 9.35
C CYS A 395 23.07 2.80 10.68
N SER A 396 23.70 1.95 11.49
CA SER A 396 23.23 1.55 12.82
C SER A 396 23.06 2.75 13.77
N ALA A 397 23.93 3.75 13.69
CA ALA A 397 23.80 4.98 14.45
C ALA A 397 22.51 5.72 14.11
N HIS A 398 22.16 5.82 12.82
CA HIS A 398 20.90 6.42 12.38
C HIS A 398 19.67 5.62 12.81
N ILE A 399 19.72 4.28 12.71
CA ILE A 399 18.64 3.42 13.19
C ILE A 399 18.42 3.67 14.70
N LEU A 400 19.47 3.56 15.52
CA LEU A 400 19.36 3.79 16.97
C LEU A 400 18.84 5.19 17.32
N HIS A 401 19.27 6.20 16.58
CA HIS A 401 18.86 7.58 16.81
C HIS A 401 17.40 7.83 16.40
N VAL A 402 17.05 7.57 15.14
CA VAL A 402 15.77 7.99 14.55
C VAL A 402 14.65 7.01 14.87
N VAL A 403 14.93 5.70 14.83
CA VAL A 403 13.92 4.65 15.04
C VAL A 403 13.69 4.41 16.52
N PHE A 404 14.78 4.32 17.30
CA PHE A 404 14.71 3.92 18.70
C PHE A 404 14.87 5.08 19.70
N GLY A 405 15.18 6.30 19.25
CA GLY A 405 15.40 7.45 20.14
C GLY A 405 16.62 7.31 21.07
N LYS A 406 17.52 6.37 20.79
CA LYS A 406 18.65 5.99 21.66
C LYS A 406 19.92 6.78 21.30
N LEU A 407 20.01 8.02 21.80
CA LEU A 407 21.13 8.92 21.49
C LEU A 407 22.51 8.40 21.93
N LYS A 408 22.64 7.88 23.16
CA LYS A 408 23.93 7.38 23.68
C LYS A 408 24.46 6.19 22.85
N PRO A 409 23.67 5.13 22.59
CA PRO A 409 24.06 4.07 21.67
C PRO A 409 24.37 4.55 20.26
N ALA A 410 23.57 5.46 19.69
CA ALA A 410 23.84 6.02 18.37
C ALA A 410 25.20 6.74 18.29
N ARG A 411 25.55 7.52 19.33
CA ARG A 411 26.86 8.18 19.42
C ARG A 411 28.03 7.21 19.52
N ARG A 412 27.84 6.04 20.14
CA ARG A 412 28.86 4.98 20.17
C ARG A 412 29.08 4.39 18.78
N MET A 413 28.00 4.06 18.08
CA MET A 413 28.10 3.49 16.72
C MET A 413 28.81 4.43 15.74
N ILE A 414 28.46 5.73 15.73
CA ILE A 414 29.17 6.68 14.86
C ILE A 414 30.60 6.99 15.31
N ALA A 415 30.92 6.79 16.60
CA ALA A 415 32.31 6.89 17.08
C ALA A 415 33.15 5.73 16.51
N MET A 416 32.63 4.50 16.48
CA MET A 416 33.30 3.36 15.85
C MET A 416 33.64 3.64 14.37
N SER A 417 32.71 4.22 13.61
CA SER A 417 32.97 4.61 12.22
C SER A 417 34.13 5.62 12.10
N LEU A 418 34.21 6.58 13.03
CA LEU A 418 35.27 7.59 13.07
C LEU A 418 36.59 7.08 13.63
N GLU A 419 36.59 6.05 14.48
CA GLU A 419 37.83 5.40 14.93
C GLU A 419 38.46 4.61 13.77
N ALA A 420 37.64 3.92 12.99
CA ALA A 420 38.08 3.19 11.80
C ALA A 420 38.53 4.12 10.65
N GLU A 421 37.79 5.21 10.39
CA GLU A 421 38.14 6.20 9.36
C GLU A 421 38.07 7.65 9.89
N PRO A 422 39.09 8.12 10.65
CA PRO A 422 39.06 9.42 11.34
C PRO A 422 38.89 10.64 10.44
N ASN A 423 39.31 10.54 9.19
CA ASN A 423 39.27 11.63 8.22
C ASN A 423 38.03 11.61 7.32
N ASN A 424 37.16 10.61 7.45
CA ASN A 424 35.98 10.46 6.61
C ASN A 424 34.98 11.63 6.85
N ALA A 425 34.81 12.48 5.83
CA ALA A 425 33.97 13.68 5.89
C ALA A 425 32.48 13.35 6.08
N LEU A 426 32.02 12.25 5.48
CA LEU A 426 30.66 11.74 5.63
C LEU A 426 30.39 11.36 7.09
N PHE A 427 31.26 10.59 7.73
CA PHE A 427 31.08 10.22 9.14
C PHE A 427 31.10 11.43 10.08
N LYS A 428 31.98 12.41 9.83
CA LYS A 428 31.98 13.68 10.55
C LYS A 428 30.66 14.43 10.40
N ARG A 429 30.05 14.41 9.20
CA ARG A 429 28.75 15.02 8.92
C ARG A 429 27.62 14.28 9.63
N ILE A 430 27.61 12.95 9.59
CA ILE A 430 26.63 12.10 10.31
C ILE A 430 26.70 12.37 11.82
N LYS A 431 27.89 12.38 12.42
CA LYS A 431 28.06 12.70 13.85
C LYS A 431 27.45 14.06 14.22
N ARG A 432 27.61 15.08 13.36
CA ARG A 432 27.01 16.40 13.57
C ARG A 432 25.48 16.38 13.44
N HIS A 433 24.93 15.47 12.65
CA HIS A 433 23.48 15.32 12.46
C HIS A 433 22.81 14.54 13.61
N ILE A 434 23.53 13.62 14.26
CA ILE A 434 23.06 12.90 15.45
C ILE A 434 23.09 13.82 16.68
N ARG A 435 21.98 14.51 16.94
CA ARG A 435 21.77 15.45 18.05
C ARG A 435 20.58 15.01 18.89
N PRO A 436 20.42 15.50 20.13
CA PRO A 436 19.19 15.27 20.88
C PRO A 436 17.97 15.62 20.03
N LEU A 437 17.02 14.69 19.89
CA LEU A 437 15.75 14.97 19.24
C LEU A 437 15.05 16.03 20.10
N THR A 438 14.80 17.22 19.53
CA THR A 438 14.12 18.34 20.20
C THR A 438 12.63 18.06 20.48
N THR A 439 12.14 16.90 20.05
CA THR A 439 10.83 16.36 20.40
C THR A 439 11.00 15.01 21.09
N PRO A 440 10.60 14.86 22.36
CA PRO A 440 10.59 13.56 23.00
C PRO A 440 9.51 12.70 22.34
N GLN A 441 9.90 11.58 21.72
CA GLN A 441 8.96 10.54 21.26
C GLN A 441 8.33 9.72 22.41
N SER A 442 8.50 10.14 23.66
CA SER A 442 7.90 9.48 24.83
C SER A 442 7.61 10.45 25.97
N GLY A 443 6.93 11.56 25.67
CA GLY A 443 6.39 12.48 26.67
C GLY A 443 4.85 12.45 26.70
N LEU A 444 4.24 12.83 27.83
CA LEU A 444 2.78 13.03 27.97
C LEU A 444 2.16 13.84 26.82
N LEU A 445 2.90 14.80 26.28
CA LEU A 445 2.53 15.62 25.11
C LEU A 445 2.46 14.84 23.78
N ALA A 446 3.21 13.74 23.61
CA ALA A 446 3.13 12.88 22.43
C ALA A 446 1.92 11.94 22.50
N LYS A 447 1.54 11.47 23.71
CA LYS A 447 0.26 10.79 23.92
C LYS A 447 -0.93 11.74 23.72
N ALA A 448 -0.80 13.00 24.15
CA ALA A 448 -1.79 14.04 23.89
C ALA A 448 -1.87 14.37 22.39
N ARG A 449 -0.74 14.54 21.69
CA ARG A 449 -0.71 14.76 20.22
C ARG A 449 -1.21 13.56 19.42
N LEU A 450 -0.94 12.33 19.84
CA LEU A 450 -1.49 11.14 19.20
C LEU A 450 -3.00 11.02 19.44
N ARG A 451 -3.50 11.40 20.62
CA ARG A 451 -4.94 11.50 20.93
C ARG A 451 -5.61 12.63 20.15
N LEU A 452 -4.98 13.79 20.02
CA LEU A 452 -5.46 14.94 19.26
C LEU A 452 -5.44 14.67 17.75
N TRP A 453 -4.41 13.96 17.25
CA TRP A 453 -4.32 13.54 15.85
C TRP A 453 -5.30 12.43 15.51
N LYS A 454 -5.50 11.44 16.42
CA LYS A 454 -6.59 10.45 16.31
C LYS A 454 -7.98 11.11 16.41
N ALA A 455 -8.10 12.23 17.11
CA ALA A 455 -9.29 13.06 17.17
C ALA A 455 -9.36 14.13 16.05
N GLY A 456 -8.52 14.08 15.02
CA GLY A 456 -8.64 14.95 13.84
C GLY A 456 -8.27 16.43 14.03
N ILE A 457 -7.71 16.84 15.18
CA ILE A 457 -7.24 18.20 15.42
C ILE A 457 -5.80 18.34 14.90
N ARG A 458 -5.59 19.24 13.93
CA ARG A 458 -4.25 19.67 13.51
C ARG A 458 -3.83 20.91 14.30
N ILE A 459 -2.63 20.87 14.87
CA ILE A 459 -1.81 22.06 15.12
C ILE A 459 -0.89 22.20 13.91
#